data_AF-A0A5N5K790-F1
#
_entry.id   AF-A0A5N5K790-F1
#
_cell.length_a   1.000
_cell.length_b   1.000
_cell.length_c   1.000
_cell.angle_alpha   90.00
_cell.angle_beta   90.00
_cell.angle_gamma   90.00
#
_symmetry.space_group_name_H-M   'P 1'
#
loop_
_entity.id
_entity.type
_entity.pdbx_description
1 polymer ?
#
loop_
_entity_poly.entity_id
_entity_poly.type
_entity_poly.pdbx_seq_one_letter_code
_entity_poly.pdbx_strand_id
1 'polypeptide(L)'
;MMAMVHRSDHNVHLITKSMMYSFLDRLVNLGLPRTRDFQGGTPNSFNQQGNYSIGISDQTVFPEINFDAVGQPRGMDVSITTTANSDQEAQRLLSLMGMPFREGGGGAAGQHRKKKSKAGRIDSKSKGRNRRL
;
A
#
# COMPACT_ATOMS: atom_id res chain seq x y z
N MET A 1 -4.15 7.89 -16.64
CA MET A 1 -3.96 7.86 -15.18
C MET A 1 -3.70 9.29 -14.74
N MET A 2 -4.54 9.79 -13.85
CA MET A 2 -4.56 11.14 -13.34
C MET A 2 -4.87 11.02 -11.85
N ALA A 3 -4.07 11.65 -10.99
CA ALA A 3 -4.39 11.73 -9.58
C ALA A 3 -4.94 13.12 -9.28
N MET A 4 -5.97 13.13 -8.44
CA MET A 4 -6.62 14.32 -7.94
C MET A 4 -6.45 14.31 -6.43
N VAL A 5 -5.83 15.36 -5.91
CA VAL A 5 -5.70 15.57 -4.47
C VAL A 5 -6.78 16.54 -4.04
N HIS A 6 -7.70 16.08 -3.21
CA HIS A 6 -8.75 16.88 -2.59
C HIS A 6 -8.29 17.28 -1.19
N ARG A 7 -8.01 18.56 -1.03
CA ARG A 7 -7.62 19.13 0.26
C ARG A 7 -8.88 19.66 0.95
N SER A 8 -8.99 19.47 2.27
CA SER A 8 -10.19 19.86 3.04
C SER A 8 -10.52 21.36 2.93
N ASP A 9 -9.57 22.19 2.50
CA ASP A 9 -9.69 23.60 2.17
C ASP A 9 -10.35 23.91 0.80
N HIS A 10 -11.25 23.04 0.33
CA HIS A 10 -12.03 23.15 -0.93
C HIS A 10 -11.20 23.25 -2.23
N ASN A 11 -9.87 23.16 -2.16
CA ASN A 11 -9.02 23.31 -3.33
C ASN A 11 -8.67 21.95 -3.93
N VAL A 12 -9.11 21.75 -5.17
CA VAL A 12 -8.78 20.57 -5.97
C VAL A 12 -7.51 20.84 -6.74
N HIS A 13 -6.45 20.10 -6.42
CA HIS A 13 -5.21 20.16 -7.19
C HIS A 13 -5.13 18.96 -8.13
N LEU A 14 -5.22 19.25 -9.43
CA LEU A 14 -4.88 18.28 -10.47
C LEU A 14 -3.37 18.26 -10.65
N ILE A 15 -2.76 17.09 -10.48
CA ILE A 15 -1.31 16.95 -10.65
C ILE A 15 -0.98 16.38 -12.03
N THR A 16 0.08 16.90 -12.65
CA THR A 16 0.55 16.42 -13.96
C THR A 16 1.03 14.98 -13.87
N LYS A 17 1.07 14.27 -15.00
CA LYS A 17 1.43 12.85 -15.05
C LYS A 17 2.79 12.55 -14.40
N SER A 18 3.80 13.41 -14.58
CA SER A 18 5.11 13.24 -13.96
C SER A 18 5.04 13.40 -12.43
N MET A 19 4.37 14.45 -11.96
CA MET A 19 4.18 14.72 -10.54
C MET A 19 3.34 13.66 -9.85
N MET A 20 2.35 13.09 -10.55
CA MET A 20 1.55 11.96 -10.09
C MET A 20 2.41 10.74 -9.75
N TYR A 21 3.31 10.32 -10.65
CA TYR A 21 4.16 9.16 -10.39
C TYR A 21 5.09 9.43 -9.21
N SER A 22 5.67 10.63 -9.12
CA SER A 22 6.51 11.01 -7.98
C SER A 22 5.72 11.10 -6.67
N PHE A 23 4.48 11.59 -6.71
CA PHE A 23 3.60 11.65 -5.54
C PHE A 23 3.19 10.25 -5.09
N LEU A 24 2.82 9.36 -6.02
CA LEU A 24 2.46 7.98 -5.71
C LEU A 24 3.65 7.22 -5.09
N ASP A 25 4.85 7.41 -5.63
CA ASP A 25 6.06 6.82 -5.06
C ASP A 25 6.32 7.32 -3.64
N ARG A 26 6.25 8.65 -3.41
CA ARG A 26 6.38 9.23 -2.06
C ARG A 26 5.28 8.74 -1.12
N LEU A 27 4.06 8.61 -1.61
CA LEU A 27 2.93 8.12 -0.83
C LEU A 27 3.18 6.68 -0.38
N VAL A 28 3.53 5.78 -1.30
CA VAL A 28 3.73 4.36 -1.00
C VAL A 28 4.98 4.12 -0.14
N ASN A 29 6.10 4.76 -0.47
CA ASN A 29 7.38 4.50 0.18
C ASN A 29 7.62 5.31 1.46
N LEU A 30 7.06 6.52 1.57
CA LEU A 30 7.25 7.40 2.73
C LEU A 30 5.96 7.62 3.52
N GLY A 31 4.85 7.92 2.85
CA GLY A 31 3.59 8.30 3.48
C GLY A 31 2.94 7.13 4.24
N LEU A 32 2.57 6.07 3.52
CA LEU A 32 1.82 4.92 4.07
C LEU A 32 2.50 4.25 5.27
N PRO A 33 3.83 4.02 5.30
CA PRO A 33 4.51 3.45 6.46
C PRO A 33 4.53 4.37 7.68
N ARG A 34 4.39 5.69 7.47
CA ARG A 34 4.38 6.70 8.54
C ARG A 34 2.98 7.04 9.02
N THR A 35 1.96 6.78 8.20
CA THR A 35 0.57 6.97 8.60
C THR A 35 0.22 6.01 9.74
N ARG A 36 -0.04 6.57 10.93
CA ARG A 36 -0.29 5.81 12.17
C ARG A 36 -1.43 4.80 12.03
N ASP A 37 -2.47 5.15 11.28
CA ASP A 37 -3.71 4.38 11.17
C ASP A 37 -3.83 3.61 9.84
N PHE A 38 -2.78 3.56 9.01
CA PHE A 38 -2.85 2.87 7.73
C PHE A 38 -2.68 1.35 7.90
N GLN A 39 -3.80 0.63 7.79
CA GLN A 39 -3.83 -0.84 7.86
C GLN A 39 -3.77 -1.51 6.48
N GLY A 40 -3.50 -0.76 5.41
CA GLY A 40 -3.55 -1.23 4.02
C GLY A 40 -4.79 -0.73 3.27
N GLY A 41 -4.64 -0.55 1.95
CA GLY A 41 -5.69 -0.13 1.05
C GLY A 41 -6.85 -1.13 1.02
N THR A 42 -8.07 -0.63 1.15
CA THR A 42 -9.28 -1.44 1.06
C THR A 42 -9.76 -1.54 -0.39
N PRO A 43 -10.06 -2.75 -0.88
CA PRO A 43 -10.62 -2.98 -2.22
C PRO A 43 -12.06 -2.46 -2.36
N ASN A 44 -12.72 -2.13 -1.25
CA ASN A 44 -14.04 -1.50 -1.27
C ASN A 44 -13.99 0.00 -1.57
N SER A 45 -12.79 0.61 -1.60
CA SER A 45 -12.63 2.03 -1.92
C SER A 45 -12.51 2.30 -3.42
N PHE A 46 -12.68 1.27 -4.25
CA PHE A 46 -12.85 1.41 -5.69
C PHE A 46 -14.32 1.68 -6.03
N ASN A 47 -14.55 2.44 -7.09
CA ASN A 47 -15.89 2.91 -7.45
C ASN A 47 -16.50 2.18 -8.67
N GLN A 48 -16.13 0.93 -8.97
CA GLN A 48 -16.53 0.14 -10.15
C GLN A 48 -16.08 0.70 -11.51
N GLN A 49 -15.53 1.90 -11.54
CA GLN A 49 -15.00 2.56 -12.73
C GLN A 49 -13.47 2.65 -12.69
N GLY A 50 -12.81 1.88 -11.81
CA GLY A 50 -11.36 1.91 -11.69
C GLY A 50 -10.79 3.20 -11.07
N ASN A 51 -11.61 4.02 -10.42
CA ASN A 51 -11.13 5.10 -9.57
C ASN A 51 -10.98 4.60 -8.14
N TYR A 52 -9.91 5.04 -7.49
CA TYR A 52 -9.56 4.62 -6.14
C TYR A 52 -9.37 5.82 -5.24
N SER A 53 -10.10 5.87 -4.12
CA SER A 53 -10.01 6.96 -3.15
C SER A 53 -9.46 6.50 -1.82
N ILE A 54 -8.53 7.28 -1.25
CA ILE A 54 -7.98 7.07 0.09
C ILE A 54 -7.97 8.38 0.88
N GLY A 55 -8.44 8.30 2.11
CA GLY A 55 -8.28 9.37 3.09
C GLY A 55 -6.96 9.21 3.84
N ILE A 56 -6.20 10.30 3.93
CA ILE A 56 -5.02 10.43 4.77
C ILE A 56 -5.40 11.36 5.92
N SER A 57 -5.35 10.86 7.14
CA SER A 57 -5.79 11.62 8.33
C SER A 57 -4.87 12.80 8.65
N ASP A 58 -3.60 12.75 8.26
CA ASP A 58 -2.63 13.80 8.55
C ASP A 58 -1.65 14.01 7.38
N GLN A 59 -1.52 15.25 6.90
CA GLN A 59 -0.57 15.64 5.86
C GLN A 59 0.89 15.63 6.34
N THR A 60 1.15 15.62 7.65
CA THR A 60 2.51 15.61 8.22
C THR A 60 3.30 14.32 7.96
N VAL A 61 2.64 13.29 7.43
CA VAL A 61 3.29 12.06 6.97
C VAL A 61 4.33 12.31 5.88
N PHE A 62 4.17 13.40 5.13
CA PHE A 62 5.13 13.83 4.12
C PHE A 62 6.21 14.73 4.74
N PRO A 63 7.51 14.36 4.64
CA PRO A 63 8.59 15.13 5.23
C PRO A 63 8.82 16.51 4.58
N GLU A 64 8.21 16.76 3.42
CA GLU A 64 8.23 18.05 2.72
C GLU A 64 7.28 19.08 3.35
N ILE A 65 6.33 18.64 4.17
CA ILE A 65 5.39 19.52 4.87
C ILE A 65 6.01 19.94 6.21
N ASN A 66 6.26 21.24 6.37
CA ASN A 66 6.73 21.78 7.64
C ASN A 66 5.54 21.95 8.61
N PHE A 67 5.57 21.23 9.74
CA PHE A 67 4.53 21.28 10.77
C PHE A 67 4.27 22.72 11.26
N ASP A 68 5.33 23.52 11.37
CA ASP A 68 5.28 24.88 11.89
C ASP A 68 4.47 25.83 10.98
N ALA A 69 4.39 25.52 9.68
CA ALA A 69 3.62 26.29 8.72
C ALA A 69 2.13 25.89 8.66
N VAL A 70 1.79 24.67 9.09
CA VAL A 70 0.43 24.10 8.94
C VAL A 70 -0.41 24.31 10.21
N GLY A 71 0.23 24.48 11.37
CA GLY A 71 -0.38 24.90 12.65
C GLY A 71 -1.31 23.87 13.30
N GLN A 72 -2.17 23.19 12.52
CA GLN A 72 -3.06 22.13 12.96
C GLN A 72 -3.00 20.95 11.96
N PRO A 73 -2.98 19.70 12.43
CA PRO A 73 -3.04 18.55 11.53
C PRO A 73 -4.34 18.59 10.73
N ARG A 74 -4.21 18.56 9.40
CA ARG A 74 -5.34 18.48 8.47
C ARG A 74 -5.27 17.15 7.76
N GLY A 75 -6.43 16.60 7.40
CA GLY A 75 -6.50 15.45 6.51
C GLY A 75 -6.36 15.86 5.04
N MET A 76 -6.26 14.88 4.17
CA MET A 76 -6.47 15.04 2.73
C MET A 76 -7.12 13.78 2.16
N ASP A 77 -7.95 13.93 1.13
CA ASP A 77 -8.48 12.82 0.36
C ASP A 77 -7.77 12.76 -0.98
N VAL A 78 -7.23 11.61 -1.32
CA VAL A 78 -6.54 11.38 -2.60
C VAL A 78 -7.38 10.44 -3.42
N SER A 79 -7.80 10.92 -4.60
CA SER A 79 -8.54 10.13 -5.58
C SER A 79 -7.66 9.90 -6.81
N ILE A 80 -7.38 8.63 -7.09
CA ILE A 80 -6.59 8.18 -8.22
C ILE A 80 -7.56 7.72 -9.32
N THR A 81 -7.61 8.46 -10.41
CA THR A 81 -8.36 8.12 -11.62
C THR A 81 -7.46 7.38 -12.58
N THR A 82 -7.75 6.11 -12.81
CA THR A 82 -7.01 5.28 -13.79
C THR A 82 -7.77 5.20 -15.11
N THR A 83 -7.15 4.65 -16.14
CA THR A 83 -7.82 4.34 -17.42
C THR A 83 -8.37 2.91 -17.43
N ALA A 84 -8.35 2.22 -16.29
CA ALA A 84 -8.89 0.88 -16.17
C ALA A 84 -10.41 0.92 -16.23
N ASN A 85 -11.02 -0.07 -16.89
CA ASN A 85 -12.49 -0.15 -16.98
C ASN A 85 -13.09 -1.03 -15.87
N SER A 86 -12.24 -1.66 -15.06
CA SER A 86 -12.62 -2.55 -13.98
C SER A 86 -11.75 -2.31 -12.74
N ASP A 87 -12.35 -2.47 -11.58
CA ASP A 87 -11.65 -2.38 -10.29
C ASP A 87 -10.53 -3.41 -10.17
N GLN A 88 -10.68 -4.60 -10.76
CA GLN A 88 -9.63 -5.62 -10.72
C GLN A 88 -8.38 -5.18 -11.48
N GLU A 89 -8.55 -4.51 -12.63
CA GLU A 89 -7.44 -3.97 -13.41
C GLU A 89 -6.77 -2.81 -12.68
N ALA A 90 -7.57 -1.90 -12.12
CA ALA A 90 -7.08 -0.77 -11.34
C ALA A 90 -6.31 -1.23 -10.09
N GLN A 91 -6.83 -2.23 -9.39
CA GLN A 91 -6.20 -2.79 -8.21
C GLN A 91 -4.88 -3.48 -8.55
N ARG A 92 -4.83 -4.27 -9.63
CA ARG A 92 -3.58 -4.90 -10.11
C ARG A 92 -2.55 -3.85 -10.48
N LEU A 93 -2.96 -2.79 -11.19
CA LEU A 93 -2.08 -1.68 -11.54
C LEU A 93 -1.47 -1.03 -10.30
N LEU A 94 -2.29 -0.66 -9.32
CA LEU A 94 -1.82 -0.05 -8.07
C LEU A 94 -0.93 -1.01 -7.26
N SER A 95 -1.25 -2.31 -7.28
CA SER A 95 -0.46 -3.34 -6.59
C SER A 95 0.93 -3.46 -7.19
N LEU A 96 1.04 -3.44 -8.53
CA LEU A 96 2.32 -3.44 -9.24
C LEU A 96 3.14 -2.16 -8.98
N MET A 97 2.47 -1.04 -8.73
CA MET A 97 3.10 0.22 -8.33
C MET A 97 3.52 0.26 -6.85
N GLY A 98 3.35 -0.84 -6.11
CA GLY A 98 3.80 -0.98 -4.72
C GLY A 98 2.74 -0.68 -3.67
N MET A 99 1.49 -0.43 -4.04
CA MET A 99 0.45 -0.12 -3.08
C MET A 99 0.14 -1.31 -2.16
N PRO A 100 0.20 -1.15 -0.82
CA PRO A 100 -0.10 -2.23 0.11
C PRO A 100 -1.62 -2.38 0.25
N PHE A 101 -2.22 -3.37 -0.41
CA PHE A 101 -3.62 -3.75 -0.19
C PHE A 101 -3.75 -4.79 0.94
N ARG A 102 -4.87 -4.77 1.66
CA ARG A 102 -5.15 -5.79 2.69
C ARG A 102 -5.41 -7.15 2.05
N GLU A 103 -4.78 -8.20 2.56
CA GLU A 103 -5.10 -9.61 2.28
C GLU A 103 -6.53 -9.88 2.82
N GLY A 104 -7.56 -9.57 2.03
CA GLY A 104 -8.95 -9.70 2.49
C GLY A 104 -10.00 -9.30 1.46
N GLY A 105 -9.63 -8.61 0.38
CA GLY A 105 -10.53 -8.50 -0.76
C GLY A 105 -9.80 -8.27 -2.07
N GLY A 106 -10.14 -9.10 -3.05
CA GLY A 106 -9.81 -8.96 -4.47
C GLY A 106 -8.33 -9.08 -4.82
N GLY A 107 -7.96 -10.10 -5.61
CA GLY A 107 -6.77 -10.06 -6.47
C GLY A 107 -5.41 -10.24 -5.80
N ALA A 108 -4.91 -11.48 -5.83
CA ALA A 108 -3.55 -11.85 -5.47
C ALA A 108 -2.47 -10.95 -6.12
N ALA A 109 -1.64 -10.31 -5.28
CA ALA A 109 -0.30 -9.84 -5.64
C ALA A 109 0.65 -10.21 -4.49
N GLY A 110 1.63 -11.02 -4.84
CA GLY A 110 2.41 -11.85 -3.93
C GLY A 110 3.28 -11.10 -2.95
N GLN A 111 3.34 -11.71 -1.77
CA GLN A 111 4.37 -11.57 -0.76
C GLN A 111 5.78 -11.58 -1.39
N HIS A 112 6.52 -10.48 -1.23
CA HIS A 112 7.98 -10.52 -1.19
C HIS A 112 8.48 -10.26 0.25
N ARG A 113 7.80 -10.83 1.25
CA ARG A 113 8.40 -11.00 2.58
C ARG A 113 9.19 -12.30 2.55
N LYS A 114 10.50 -12.19 2.34
CA LYS A 114 11.49 -13.27 2.46
C LYS A 114 11.18 -14.14 3.69
N LYS A 115 10.59 -15.33 3.47
CA LYS A 115 10.54 -16.37 4.50
C LYS A 115 11.98 -16.81 4.77
N LYS A 116 12.54 -16.35 5.88
CA LYS A 116 13.79 -16.87 6.43
C LYS A 116 13.49 -18.30 6.92
N SER A 117 13.71 -19.27 6.05
CA SER A 117 13.60 -20.70 6.34
C SER A 117 14.64 -21.07 7.40
N LYS A 118 14.22 -21.20 8.67
CA LYS A 118 15.04 -21.83 9.70
C LYS A 118 14.97 -23.33 9.45
N ALA A 119 16.08 -23.87 8.92
CA ALA A 119 16.25 -25.25 8.52
C ALA A 119 15.93 -26.24 9.66
N GLY A 120 15.16 -27.26 9.33
CA GLY A 120 14.95 -28.43 10.19
C GLY A 120 16.26 -29.19 10.37
N ARG A 121 16.59 -29.48 11.62
CA ARG A 121 17.66 -30.38 12.02
C ARG A 121 17.17 -31.82 11.81
N ILE A 122 17.67 -32.45 10.75
CA ILE A 122 17.56 -33.89 10.52
C ILE A 122 18.74 -34.52 11.28
N ASP A 123 18.48 -35.30 12.33
CA ASP A 123 19.44 -36.30 12.79
C ASP A 123 18.83 -37.70 12.72
N SER A 124 19.45 -38.49 11.85
CA SER A 124 19.19 -39.90 11.60
C SER A 124 20.47 -40.66 11.93
N LYS A 125 20.48 -41.44 13.02
CA LYS A 125 21.46 -42.49 13.37
C LYS A 125 20.92 -43.18 14.63
N SER A 126 20.96 -44.49 14.83
CA SER A 126 21.50 -45.61 14.08
C SER A 126 20.86 -46.88 14.64
N LYS A 127 20.56 -47.80 13.74
CA LYS A 127 20.14 -49.19 13.94
C LYS A 127 21.18 -49.95 14.79
N GLY A 128 20.75 -50.59 15.88
CA GLY A 128 21.55 -51.55 16.68
C GLY A 128 20.64 -52.67 17.16
N ARG A 129 20.41 -53.68 16.31
CA ARG A 129 20.92 -55.06 16.45
C ARG A 129 20.45 -55.79 17.72
N ASN A 130 19.50 -56.70 17.50
CA ASN A 130 19.25 -57.94 18.24
C ASN A 130 20.49 -58.47 18.98
N ARG A 131 20.28 -58.93 20.21
CA ARG A 131 20.89 -60.17 20.69
C ARG A 131 19.97 -60.85 21.71
N ARG A 132 19.68 -62.11 21.39
CA ARG A 132 19.04 -63.16 22.19
C ARG A 132 19.71 -63.28 23.57
N LEU A 133 18.96 -63.56 24.63
CA LEU A 133 18.73 -64.89 25.23
C LEU A 133 17.73 -64.74 26.37
#